data_AF-M5RMF6-F1
#
_entry.id   AF-M5RMF6-F1
#
_cell.length_a   1.000
_cell.length_b   1.000
_cell.length_c   1.000
_cell.angle_alpha   90.00
_cell.angle_beta   90.00
_cell.angle_gamma   90.00
#
_symmetry.space_group_name_H-M   'P 1'
#
loop_
_entity.id
_entity.type
_entity.pdbx_description
1 polymer ?
#
loop_
_entity_poly.entity_id
_entity_poly.type
_entity_poly.pdbx_seq_one_letter_code
_entity_poly.pdbx_strand_id
1 'polypeptide(L)'
;MRRPDQPFRDQPTLFGSAVDVIDYGKRNRDETYRDDSARRPSQRGMVLARIANHGIDGVTREQLADEMGLPLASVCGRVRELKDCGEVVDTPNRRVTRSGKYAAVVICREFINPTSQRSTSQRSTATPPATSSAPPPPDRRADRPTTVDTMGDVMPDQITCPTTPCDQHGETIQAGRRYTITRGKRTARVQVIEDIDTGELLYVCGHDRPCPISETDPRATWEWIDSDAGDANG
;
A
#
# COMPACT_ATOMS: atom_id res chain seq x y z
N MET A 1 5.71 -50.18 -46.19
CA MET A 1 5.11 -49.61 -47.42
C MET A 1 4.33 -48.36 -47.07
N ARG A 2 4.74 -47.20 -47.59
CA ARG A 2 4.08 -45.90 -47.39
C ARG A 2 2.99 -45.71 -48.48
N ARG A 3 1.87 -45.09 -48.12
CA ARG A 3 0.79 -44.74 -49.06
C ARG A 3 1.19 -43.50 -49.89
N PRO A 4 1.14 -43.55 -51.24
CA PRO A 4 1.65 -42.48 -52.13
C PRO A 4 0.73 -41.24 -52.23
N ASP A 5 -0.42 -41.25 -51.59
CA ASP A 5 -1.53 -40.31 -51.78
C ASP A 5 -1.62 -39.18 -50.73
N GLN A 6 -0.63 -39.01 -49.85
CA GLN A 6 -0.58 -37.89 -48.88
C GLN A 6 0.60 -36.94 -49.13
N PRO A 7 0.51 -36.00 -50.10
CA PRO A 7 1.57 -35.04 -50.40
C PRO A 7 1.72 -33.89 -49.36
N PHE A 8 0.86 -33.83 -48.34
CA PHE A 8 0.83 -32.71 -47.37
C PHE A 8 1.16 -33.10 -45.93
N ARG A 9 1.78 -34.26 -45.71
CA ARG A 9 2.08 -34.73 -44.35
C ARG A 9 3.33 -34.08 -43.72
N ASP A 10 4.11 -33.35 -44.52
CA ASP A 10 5.31 -32.64 -44.09
C ASP A 10 5.04 -31.15 -43.82
N GLN A 11 3.81 -30.78 -43.43
CA GLN A 11 3.63 -29.44 -42.85
C GLN A 11 4.38 -29.39 -41.52
N PRO A 12 5.35 -28.47 -41.35
CA PRO A 12 5.95 -28.24 -40.04
C PRO A 12 4.80 -27.88 -39.11
N THR A 13 4.65 -28.64 -38.01
CA THR A 13 3.62 -28.34 -37.03
C THR A 13 3.79 -26.88 -36.62
N LEU A 14 2.75 -26.07 -36.84
CA LEU A 14 2.71 -24.66 -36.44
C LEU A 14 3.01 -24.46 -34.94
N PHE A 15 2.89 -25.55 -34.19
CA PHE A 15 3.40 -25.73 -32.85
C PHE A 15 4.86 -26.20 -32.94
N GLY A 16 5.78 -25.23 -32.84
CA GLY A 16 7.18 -25.54 -32.56
C GLY A 16 7.29 -26.41 -31.30
N SER A 17 8.36 -27.22 -31.22
CA SER A 17 8.87 -27.92 -30.04
C SER A 17 7.96 -27.79 -28.80
N ALA A 18 7.07 -28.78 -28.58
CA ALA A 18 6.13 -28.76 -27.46
C ALA A 18 6.81 -28.63 -26.08
N VAL A 19 8.13 -28.83 -26.03
CA VAL A 19 8.95 -28.73 -24.82
C VAL A 19 9.15 -27.27 -24.40
N ASP A 20 9.31 -26.34 -25.34
CA ASP A 20 9.60 -24.93 -25.04
C ASP A 20 8.34 -24.14 -24.60
N VAL A 21 7.17 -24.54 -25.10
CA VAL A 21 5.88 -23.91 -24.75
C VAL A 21 5.46 -24.23 -23.30
N ILE A 22 5.77 -25.43 -22.81
CA ILE A 22 5.41 -25.86 -21.45
C ILE A 22 6.25 -25.12 -20.40
N ASP A 23 7.52 -24.87 -20.69
CA ASP A 23 8.41 -24.13 -19.78
C ASP A 23 8.03 -22.65 -19.66
N TYR A 24 7.58 -22.03 -20.76
CA TYR A 24 7.17 -20.63 -20.74
C TYR A 24 5.93 -20.40 -19.86
N GLY A 25 4.94 -21.31 -19.94
CA GLY A 25 3.73 -21.24 -19.12
C GLY A 25 4.01 -21.40 -17.61
N LYS A 26 4.96 -22.28 -17.26
CA LYS A 26 5.38 -22.49 -15.87
C LYS A 26 6.08 -21.25 -15.30
N ARG A 27 7.00 -20.64 -16.05
CA ARG A 27 7.71 -19.41 -15.64
C ARG A 27 6.76 -18.25 -15.41
N ASN A 28 5.81 -18.00 -16.33
CA ASN A 28 4.85 -16.91 -16.18
C ASN A 28 3.93 -17.11 -14.96
N ARG A 29 3.51 -18.35 -14.70
CA ARG A 29 2.73 -18.69 -13.50
C ARG A 29 3.54 -18.46 -12.22
N ASP A 30 4.80 -18.88 -12.19
CA ASP A 30 5.67 -18.71 -11.02
C ASP A 30 6.02 -17.23 -10.78
N GLU A 31 6.19 -16.45 -11.85
CA GLU A 31 6.44 -15.00 -11.80
C GLU A 31 5.21 -14.24 -11.30
N THR A 32 4.02 -14.52 -11.85
CA THR A 32 2.76 -13.94 -11.36
C THR A 32 2.51 -14.33 -9.90
N TYR A 33 2.82 -15.58 -9.51
CA TYR A 33 2.71 -16.02 -8.12
C TYR A 33 3.65 -15.24 -7.20
N ARG A 34 4.89 -14.96 -7.61
CA ARG A 34 5.84 -14.17 -6.83
C ARG A 34 5.37 -12.73 -6.66
N ASP A 35 4.94 -12.07 -7.73
CA ASP A 35 4.45 -10.69 -7.69
C ASP A 35 3.20 -10.55 -6.82
N ASP A 36 2.24 -11.46 -6.95
CA ASP A 36 1.04 -11.46 -6.11
C ASP A 36 1.34 -11.84 -4.65
N SER A 37 2.31 -12.72 -4.42
CA SER A 37 2.71 -13.11 -3.06
C SER A 37 3.39 -11.98 -2.29
N ALA A 38 4.00 -11.02 -3.00
CA ALA A 38 4.62 -9.85 -2.39
C ALA A 38 3.58 -8.81 -1.92
N ARG A 39 2.44 -8.70 -2.63
CA ARG A 39 1.36 -7.76 -2.31
C ARG A 39 0.39 -8.27 -1.25
N ARG A 40 0.24 -9.60 -1.13
CA ARG A 40 -0.61 -10.19 -0.08
C ARG A 40 0.19 -10.27 1.21
N PRO A 41 -0.34 -9.77 2.35
CA PRO A 41 0.31 -10.00 3.63
C PRO A 41 0.45 -11.51 3.80
N SER A 42 1.69 -11.98 3.92
CA SER A 42 1.95 -13.40 4.12
C SER A 42 1.09 -13.88 5.30
N GLN A 43 0.56 -15.10 5.23
CA GLN A 43 -0.24 -15.65 6.33
C GLN A 43 0.52 -15.57 7.67
N ARG A 44 1.86 -15.68 7.63
CA ARG A 44 2.79 -15.42 8.73
C ARG A 44 2.67 -13.99 9.28
N GLY A 45 2.70 -12.98 8.40
CA GLY A 45 2.50 -11.58 8.76
C GLY A 45 1.11 -11.28 9.33
N MET A 46 0.06 -11.92 8.81
CA MET A 46 -1.29 -11.79 9.40
C MET A 46 -1.36 -12.36 10.82
N VAL A 47 -0.75 -13.53 11.05
CA VAL A 47 -0.65 -14.14 12.38
C VAL A 47 0.12 -13.23 13.33
N LEU A 48 1.26 -12.67 12.90
CA LEU A 48 2.05 -11.74 13.69
C LEU A 48 1.26 -10.47 14.05
N ALA A 49 0.66 -9.81 13.07
CA ALA A 49 -0.15 -8.61 13.28
C ALA A 49 -1.30 -8.87 14.26
N ARG A 50 -1.90 -10.07 14.17
CA ARG A 50 -2.97 -10.45 15.10
C ARG A 50 -2.44 -10.67 16.52
N ILE A 51 -1.29 -11.30 16.71
CA ILE A 51 -0.64 -11.42 18.03
C ILE A 51 -0.30 -10.04 18.58
N ALA A 52 0.22 -9.13 17.75
CA ALA A 52 0.56 -7.76 18.15
C ALA A 52 -0.66 -6.97 18.65
N ASN A 53 -1.82 -7.14 18.00
CA ASN A 53 -3.07 -6.48 18.41
C ASN A 53 -3.56 -6.92 19.81
N HIS A 54 -3.16 -8.08 20.31
CA HIS A 54 -3.46 -8.52 21.69
C HIS A 54 -2.52 -7.90 22.74
N GLY A 55 -1.43 -7.25 22.30
CA GLY A 55 -0.51 -6.54 23.18
C GLY A 55 0.13 -7.42 24.26
N ILE A 56 0.20 -6.88 25.47
CA ILE A 56 0.83 -7.52 26.65
C ILE A 56 0.00 -8.71 27.17
N ASP A 57 -1.33 -8.67 27.00
CA ASP A 57 -2.23 -9.72 27.47
C ASP A 57 -2.01 -11.04 26.71
N GLY A 58 -1.57 -10.93 25.45
CA GLY A 58 -1.25 -12.04 24.57
C GLY A 58 -2.44 -12.93 24.24
N VAL A 59 -2.16 -13.92 23.40
CA VAL A 59 -3.18 -14.83 22.88
C VAL A 59 -2.69 -16.28 22.87
N THR A 60 -3.59 -17.22 23.10
CA THR A 60 -3.27 -18.65 22.93
C THR A 60 -3.40 -19.06 21.47
N ARG A 61 -2.68 -20.11 21.04
CA ARG A 61 -2.75 -20.61 19.66
C ARG A 61 -4.15 -21.05 19.24
N GLU A 62 -4.94 -21.59 20.17
CA GLU A 62 -6.32 -22.03 19.93
C GLU A 62 -7.25 -20.83 19.73
N GLN A 63 -7.17 -19.82 20.60
CA GLN A 63 -7.90 -18.55 20.43
C GLN A 63 -7.54 -17.87 19.10
N LEU A 64 -6.26 -17.87 18.74
CA LEU A 64 -5.79 -17.27 17.49
C LEU A 64 -6.34 -18.01 16.25
N ALA A 65 -6.43 -19.34 16.32
CA ALA A 65 -7.03 -20.16 15.26
C ALA A 65 -8.53 -19.87 15.11
N ASP A 66 -9.26 -19.78 16.23
CA ASP A 66 -10.68 -19.45 16.25
C ASP A 66 -10.95 -18.04 15.70
N GLU A 67 -10.18 -17.04 16.13
CA GLU A 67 -10.32 -15.65 15.67
C GLU A 67 -10.04 -15.46 14.18
N MET A 68 -9.03 -16.19 13.66
CA MET A 68 -8.66 -16.09 12.25
C MET A 68 -9.47 -17.02 11.34
N GLY A 69 -10.28 -17.92 11.90
CA GLY A 69 -10.97 -18.96 11.12
C GLY A 69 -10.00 -19.92 10.43
N LEU A 70 -8.81 -20.15 11.00
CA LEU A 70 -7.77 -21.00 10.43
C LEU A 70 -7.66 -22.33 11.18
N PRO A 71 -7.24 -23.43 10.53
CA PRO A 71 -6.94 -24.67 11.23
C PRO A 71 -5.80 -24.47 12.25
N LEU A 72 -5.96 -25.05 13.45
CA LEU A 72 -4.97 -24.95 14.53
C LEU A 72 -3.56 -25.36 14.09
N ALA A 73 -3.43 -26.39 13.25
CA ALA A 73 -2.15 -26.84 12.72
C ALA A 73 -1.45 -25.76 11.88
N SER A 74 -2.20 -24.99 11.09
CA SER A 74 -1.68 -23.89 10.28
C SER A 74 -1.14 -22.77 11.18
N VAL A 75 -1.90 -22.37 12.20
CA VAL A 75 -1.48 -21.37 13.18
C VAL A 75 -0.25 -21.83 13.95
N CYS A 76 -0.22 -23.08 14.42
CA CYS A 76 0.94 -23.65 15.12
C CYS A 76 2.21 -23.61 14.27
N GLY A 77 2.12 -23.92 12.97
CA GLY A 77 3.25 -23.81 12.04
C GLY A 77 3.77 -22.37 11.93
N ARG A 78 2.88 -21.39 11.73
CA ARG A 78 3.28 -19.97 11.64
C ARG A 78 3.83 -19.41 12.93
N VAL A 79 3.24 -19.75 14.07
CA VAL A 79 3.76 -19.33 15.38
C VAL A 79 5.15 -19.92 15.64
N ARG A 80 5.41 -21.16 15.18
CA ARG A 80 6.75 -21.76 15.26
C ARG A 80 7.75 -20.98 14.40
N GLU A 81 7.42 -20.69 13.15
CA GLU A 81 8.26 -19.85 12.27
C GLU A 81 8.57 -18.48 12.90
N LEU A 82 7.58 -17.82 13.49
CA LEU A 82 7.75 -16.52 14.17
C LEU A 82 8.63 -16.62 15.42
N LYS A 83 8.51 -17.73 16.16
CA LYS A 83 9.35 -18.01 17.33
C LYS A 83 10.80 -18.30 16.93
N ASP A 84 11.01 -19.06 15.86
CA ASP A 84 12.34 -19.37 15.32
C ASP A 84 13.04 -18.08 14.82
N CYS A 85 12.28 -17.12 14.29
CA CYS A 85 12.77 -15.77 13.96
C CYS A 85 12.93 -14.83 15.16
N GLY A 86 12.49 -15.23 16.35
CA GLY A 86 12.58 -14.43 17.57
C GLY A 86 11.61 -13.23 17.62
N GLU A 87 10.61 -13.18 16.75
CA GLU A 87 9.59 -12.10 16.75
C GLU A 87 8.54 -12.31 17.85
N VAL A 88 8.33 -13.57 18.23
CA VAL A 88 7.28 -14.00 19.15
C VAL A 88 7.87 -14.91 20.23
N VAL A 89 7.37 -14.79 21.46
CA VAL A 89 7.86 -15.55 22.61
C VAL A 89 6.70 -16.16 23.39
N ASP A 90 6.88 -17.38 23.89
CA ASP A 90 5.93 -18.02 24.81
C ASP A 90 6.12 -17.42 26.22
N THR A 91 5.03 -16.95 26.82
CA THR A 91 5.03 -16.47 28.21
C THR A 91 4.90 -17.62 29.21
N PRO A 92 5.29 -17.43 30.48
CA PRO A 92 4.98 -18.40 31.54
C PRO A 92 3.47 -18.46 31.85
N ASN A 93 2.70 -17.45 31.44
CA ASN A 93 1.26 -17.40 31.64
C ASN A 93 0.56 -18.46 30.79
N ARG A 94 -0.37 -19.17 31.41
CA ARG A 94 -1.18 -20.20 30.76
C ARG A 94 -2.66 -19.87 30.91
N ARG A 95 -3.42 -20.09 29.85
CA ARG A 95 -4.88 -19.89 29.83
C ARG A 95 -5.57 -21.20 29.49
N VAL A 96 -6.71 -21.46 30.12
CA VAL A 96 -7.55 -22.62 29.79
C VAL A 96 -8.16 -22.39 28.41
N THR A 97 -8.00 -23.35 27.51
CA THR A 97 -8.59 -23.30 26.17
C THR A 97 -9.97 -23.95 26.13
N ARG A 98 -10.65 -23.88 24.98
CA ARG A 98 -11.97 -24.51 24.79
C ARG A 98 -11.93 -26.03 25.06
N SER A 99 -10.79 -26.66 24.79
CA SER A 99 -10.53 -28.07 25.09
C SER A 99 -10.38 -28.38 26.60
N GLY A 100 -10.44 -27.39 27.48
CA GLY A 100 -10.24 -27.54 28.93
C GLY A 100 -8.78 -27.74 29.35
N LYS A 101 -7.83 -27.67 28.41
CA LYS A 101 -6.40 -27.82 28.66
C LYS A 101 -5.75 -26.45 28.82
N TYR A 102 -4.65 -26.39 29.56
CA TYR A 102 -3.85 -25.17 29.69
C TYR A 102 -2.88 -25.04 28.51
N ALA A 103 -2.96 -23.92 27.80
CA ALA A 103 -2.02 -23.56 26.72
C ALA A 103 -1.19 -22.33 27.12
N ALA A 104 0.05 -22.28 26.65
CA ALA A 104 0.91 -21.10 26.82
C ALA A 104 0.35 -19.91 26.03
N VAL A 105 0.39 -18.74 26.65
CA VAL A 105 0.04 -17.47 26.01
C VAL A 105 1.25 -16.95 25.25
N VAL A 106 1.02 -16.49 24.03
CA VAL A 106 2.03 -16.05 23.08
C VAL A 106 1.95 -14.54 22.94
N ILE A 107 3.09 -13.84 23.01
CA ILE A 107 3.19 -12.39 22.85
C ILE A 107 4.31 -12.03 21.87
N CYS A 108 4.20 -10.85 21.25
CA CYS A 108 5.32 -10.29 20.48
C CYS A 108 6.48 -9.96 21.43
N ARG A 109 7.71 -10.17 20.96
CA ARG A 109 8.94 -9.93 21.72
C ARG A 109 9.05 -8.48 22.20
N GLU A 110 8.53 -7.54 21.43
CA GLU A 110 8.52 -6.12 21.75
C GLU A 110 7.82 -5.77 23.07
N PHE A 111 6.84 -6.59 23.50
CA PHE A 111 6.11 -6.37 24.75
C PHE A 111 6.81 -6.93 26.01
N ILE A 112 7.83 -7.78 25.86
CA ILE A 112 8.56 -8.36 27.01
C ILE A 112 9.50 -7.35 27.64
N ASN A 113 10.06 -6.44 26.83
CA ASN A 113 11.00 -5.42 27.28
C ASN A 113 10.37 -4.03 27.13
N PRO A 114 9.36 -3.68 27.95
CA PRO A 114 8.74 -2.35 27.88
C PRO A 114 9.77 -1.22 28.13
N THR A 115 10.91 -1.54 28.75
CA THR A 115 11.98 -0.60 29.06
C THR A 115 12.72 -0.06 27.83
N SER A 116 12.70 -0.76 26.68
CA SER A 116 13.45 -0.34 25.49
C SER A 116 12.66 0.53 24.51
N GLN A 117 11.35 0.72 24.69
CA GLN A 117 10.51 1.47 23.74
C GLN A 117 10.39 2.98 24.04
N ARG A 118 11.17 3.54 24.98
CA ARG A 118 10.98 4.94 25.43
C ARG A 118 11.56 6.03 24.52
N SER A 119 11.97 5.76 23.28
CA SER A 119 12.67 6.76 22.44
C SER A 119 12.13 6.99 21.02
N THR A 120 11.09 6.31 20.55
CA THR A 120 10.62 6.48 19.15
C THR A 120 9.68 7.68 18.95
N SER A 121 9.20 8.33 20.01
CA SER A 121 8.26 9.48 19.89
C SER A 121 8.88 10.85 20.17
N GLN A 122 10.21 10.97 20.27
CA GLN A 122 10.86 12.28 20.23
C GLN A 122 11.46 12.57 18.85
N ARG A 123 10.64 12.47 17.80
CA ARG A 123 10.91 13.26 16.59
C ARG A 123 10.50 14.69 16.91
N SER A 124 11.46 15.38 17.50
CA SER A 124 11.63 16.83 17.57
C SER A 124 10.75 17.56 16.55
N THR A 125 9.72 18.23 17.05
CA THR A 125 9.23 19.47 16.46
C THR A 125 10.35 20.49 16.58
N ALA A 126 11.36 20.36 15.70
CA ALA A 126 12.34 21.41 15.50
C ALA A 126 11.58 22.60 14.93
N THR A 127 11.18 23.52 15.81
CA THR A 127 10.76 24.86 15.46
C THR A 127 11.83 25.43 14.51
N PRO A 128 11.49 25.80 13.27
CA PRO A 128 12.44 26.49 12.42
C PRO A 128 12.83 27.81 13.11
N PRO A 129 14.13 28.16 13.18
CA PRO A 129 14.54 29.44 13.75
C PRO A 129 13.89 30.56 12.95
N ALA A 130 13.26 31.49 13.67
CA ALA A 130 12.62 32.67 13.12
C ALA A 130 13.64 33.49 12.30
N THR A 131 13.54 33.43 10.98
CA THR A 131 14.30 34.33 10.10
C THR A 131 13.64 35.70 10.15
N SER A 132 14.34 36.57 10.87
CA SER A 132 14.13 38.01 11.02
C SER A 132 13.68 38.69 9.73
N SER A 133 12.59 39.44 9.83
CA SER A 133 12.17 40.45 8.88
C SER A 133 13.26 41.51 8.67
N ALA A 134 13.68 41.70 7.41
CA ALA A 134 14.36 42.91 6.96
C ALA A 134 13.73 43.36 5.63
N PRO A 135 13.32 44.63 5.48
CA PRO A 135 12.69 45.12 4.26
C PRO A 135 13.71 45.35 3.13
N PRO A 136 13.36 45.08 1.86
CA PRO A 136 14.21 45.40 0.71
C PRO A 136 14.20 46.91 0.37
N PRO A 137 15.32 47.49 -0.08
CA PRO A 137 15.36 48.85 -0.62
C PRO A 137 14.80 48.94 -2.05
N PRO A 138 14.31 50.11 -2.48
CA PRO A 138 13.65 50.28 -3.78
C PRO A 138 14.62 50.49 -4.94
N ASP A 139 14.23 49.92 -6.08
CA ASP A 139 14.47 50.31 -7.48
C ASP A 139 15.81 50.98 -7.87
N ARG A 140 16.59 50.24 -8.68
CA ARG A 140 17.32 50.85 -9.80
C ARG A 140 17.16 50.03 -11.08
N ARG A 141 16.45 50.66 -12.02
CA ARG A 141 16.37 50.39 -13.46
C ARG A 141 17.75 50.16 -14.09
N ALA A 142 17.83 49.21 -15.01
CA ALA A 142 18.05 49.43 -16.45
C ALA A 142 18.72 48.21 -17.12
N ASP A 143 18.09 47.78 -18.23
CA ASP A 143 18.69 47.17 -19.41
C ASP A 143 19.45 45.84 -19.31
N ARG A 144 18.70 44.73 -19.52
CA ARG A 144 19.09 43.73 -20.53
C ARG A 144 17.98 42.69 -20.78
N PRO A 145 17.43 42.58 -22.01
CA PRO A 145 16.76 41.36 -22.41
C PRO A 145 17.84 40.32 -22.76
N THR A 146 18.03 39.33 -21.90
CA THR A 146 18.74 38.10 -22.27
C THR A 146 17.74 36.96 -22.16
N THR A 147 17.00 36.77 -23.25
CA THR A 147 16.33 35.52 -23.58
C THR A 147 17.38 34.41 -23.63
N VAL A 148 17.64 33.78 -22.49
CA VAL A 148 18.25 32.47 -22.46
C VAL A 148 17.10 31.49 -22.64
N ASP A 149 16.83 31.24 -23.91
CA ASP A 149 16.03 30.16 -24.43
C ASP A 149 16.72 28.84 -24.02
N THR A 150 16.54 28.45 -22.75
CA THR A 150 16.83 27.10 -22.32
C THR A 150 15.59 26.28 -22.63
N MET A 151 15.40 26.01 -23.92
CA MET A 151 14.77 24.77 -24.37
C MET A 151 15.65 23.60 -23.91
N GLY A 152 15.69 23.40 -22.59
CA GLY A 152 15.94 22.08 -22.05
C GLY A 152 14.74 21.27 -22.47
N ASP A 153 15.03 20.26 -23.28
CA ASP A 153 14.16 19.18 -23.73
C ASP A 153 13.61 18.40 -22.52
N VAL A 154 12.88 19.09 -21.64
CA VAL A 154 12.08 18.50 -20.57
C VAL A 154 10.86 18.01 -21.31
N MET A 155 10.89 16.72 -21.66
CA MET A 155 9.69 16.03 -22.12
C MET A 155 8.54 16.43 -21.19
N PRO A 156 7.39 16.88 -21.73
CA PRO A 156 6.23 17.13 -20.89
C PRO A 156 5.97 15.84 -20.11
N ASP A 157 6.12 15.91 -18.78
CA ASP A 157 6.04 14.77 -17.84
C ASP A 157 4.71 14.00 -17.88
N GLN A 158 3.79 14.43 -18.74
CA GLN A 158 2.54 13.74 -19.06
C GLN A 158 2.74 12.33 -19.64
N ILE A 159 3.93 11.97 -20.13
CA ILE A 159 4.19 10.61 -20.62
C ILE A 159 4.92 9.74 -19.58
N THR A 160 5.75 10.34 -18.71
CA THR A 160 6.63 9.62 -17.78
C THR A 160 6.02 9.36 -16.41
N CYS A 161 5.01 10.12 -16.00
CA CYS A 161 4.32 9.94 -14.71
C CYS A 161 2.80 9.81 -14.88
N PRO A 162 2.27 8.74 -15.53
CA PRO A 162 0.83 8.52 -15.72
C PRO A 162 0.06 8.25 -14.41
N THR A 163 0.70 8.37 -13.24
CA THR A 163 0.15 7.92 -11.96
C THR A 163 -0.30 9.06 -11.06
N THR A 164 0.06 10.31 -11.37
CA THR A 164 -0.35 11.44 -10.53
C THR A 164 -1.76 11.87 -10.95
N PRO A 165 -2.78 11.66 -10.12
CA PRO A 165 -4.16 11.98 -10.46
C PRO A 165 -4.31 13.51 -10.51
N CYS A 166 -4.91 13.99 -11.60
CA CYS A 166 -5.22 15.40 -11.81
C CYS A 166 -6.74 15.62 -11.79
N ASP A 167 -7.13 16.86 -11.50
CA ASP A 167 -8.51 17.30 -11.59
C ASP A 167 -8.93 17.60 -13.05
N GLN A 168 -10.19 18.02 -13.21
CA GLN A 168 -10.76 18.42 -14.50
C GLN A 168 -10.05 19.58 -15.21
N HIS A 169 -9.25 20.38 -14.49
CA HIS A 169 -8.45 21.48 -15.05
C HIS A 169 -7.03 21.04 -15.39
N GLY A 170 -6.68 19.78 -15.11
CA GLY A 170 -5.32 19.24 -15.27
C GLY A 170 -4.39 19.63 -14.12
N GLU A 171 -4.92 20.23 -13.05
CA GLU A 171 -4.13 20.54 -11.85
C GLU A 171 -3.99 19.28 -10.99
N THR A 172 -2.85 19.14 -10.33
CA THR A 172 -2.60 18.02 -9.42
C THR A 172 -3.53 18.10 -8.21
N ILE A 173 -4.11 16.96 -7.81
CA ILE A 173 -4.96 16.89 -6.62
C ILE A 173 -4.18 17.34 -5.39
N GLN A 174 -4.76 18.25 -4.59
CA GLN A 174 -4.13 18.83 -3.41
C GLN A 174 -4.74 18.28 -2.11
N ALA A 175 -3.89 18.02 -1.12
CA ALA A 175 -4.31 17.67 0.22
C ALA A 175 -5.14 18.80 0.87
N GLY A 176 -6.13 18.43 1.69
CA GLY A 176 -7.01 19.36 2.40
C GLY A 176 -8.18 19.88 1.56
N ARG A 177 -8.21 19.65 0.25
CA ARG A 177 -9.34 20.05 -0.62
C ARG A 177 -10.43 18.98 -0.70
N ARG A 178 -11.64 19.42 -1.04
CA ARG A 178 -12.79 18.55 -1.31
C ARG A 178 -12.99 18.41 -2.82
N TYR A 179 -13.30 17.19 -3.25
CA TYR A 179 -13.54 16.85 -4.65
C TYR A 179 -14.83 16.04 -4.79
N THR A 180 -15.46 16.14 -5.95
CA THR A 180 -16.48 15.20 -6.39
C THR A 180 -15.81 14.18 -7.29
N ILE A 181 -15.83 12.91 -6.89
CA ILE A 181 -15.32 11.80 -7.72
C ILE A 181 -16.49 11.14 -8.45
N THR A 182 -16.38 11.03 -9.78
CA THR A 182 -17.37 10.32 -10.61
C THR A 182 -16.80 8.99 -11.09
N ARG A 183 -17.43 7.88 -10.68
CA ARG A 183 -17.08 6.53 -11.14
C ARG A 183 -18.28 5.89 -11.83
N GLY A 184 -18.31 5.95 -13.16
CA GLY A 184 -19.43 5.48 -13.96
C GLY A 184 -20.68 6.32 -13.70
N LYS A 185 -21.70 5.75 -13.04
CA LYS A 185 -22.96 6.45 -12.68
C LYS A 185 -23.00 6.96 -11.23
N ARG A 186 -21.95 6.70 -10.45
CA ARG A 186 -21.90 7.09 -9.03
C ARG A 186 -21.02 8.31 -8.87
N THR A 187 -21.55 9.30 -8.18
CA THR A 187 -20.84 10.51 -7.74
C THR A 187 -20.73 10.49 -6.22
N ALA A 188 -19.55 10.77 -5.69
CA ALA A 188 -19.31 10.87 -4.26
C ALA A 188 -18.50 12.13 -3.94
N ARG A 189 -18.80 12.77 -2.81
CA ARG A 189 -17.98 13.87 -2.28
C ARG A 189 -16.91 13.28 -1.38
N VAL A 190 -15.66 13.60 -1.67
CA VAL A 190 -14.50 13.09 -0.95
C VAL A 190 -13.62 14.22 -0.48
N GLN A 191 -13.02 14.04 0.69
CA GLN A 191 -11.97 14.93 1.19
C GLN A 191 -10.63 14.24 1.00
N VAL A 192 -9.68 14.95 0.38
CA VAL A 192 -8.32 14.44 0.21
C VAL A 192 -7.50 14.83 1.42
N ILE A 193 -6.81 13.85 2.01
CA ILE A 193 -5.89 14.01 3.12
C ILE A 193 -4.54 13.44 2.72
N GLU A 194 -3.46 14.01 3.23
CA GLU A 194 -2.13 13.44 3.08
C GLU A 194 -1.84 12.58 4.31
N ASP A 195 -1.43 11.33 4.09
CA ASP A 195 -0.95 10.48 5.17
C ASP A 195 0.41 11.01 5.65
N ILE A 196 0.47 11.41 6.91
CA ILE A 196 1.65 12.04 7.52
C ILE A 196 2.85 11.08 7.52
N ASP A 197 2.60 9.78 7.61
CA ASP A 197 3.67 8.78 7.73
C ASP A 197 4.27 8.40 6.37
N THR A 198 3.45 8.37 5.32
CA THR A 198 3.83 7.88 3.99
C THR A 198 3.98 8.98 2.94
N GLY A 199 3.36 10.16 3.16
CA GLY A 199 3.23 11.21 2.16
C GLY A 199 2.27 10.85 1.02
N GLU A 200 1.52 9.75 1.13
CA GLU A 200 0.56 9.34 0.12
C GLU A 200 -0.76 10.12 0.28
N LEU A 201 -1.34 10.55 -0.83
CA LEU A 201 -2.66 11.17 -0.83
C LEU A 201 -3.72 10.08 -0.68
N LEU A 202 -4.55 10.21 0.35
CA LEU A 202 -5.71 9.38 0.63
C LEU A 202 -6.98 10.20 0.42
N TYR A 203 -8.08 9.56 0.00
CA TYR A 203 -9.39 10.19 -0.03
C TYR A 203 -10.33 9.53 0.97
N VAL A 204 -11.17 10.34 1.63
CA VAL A 204 -12.18 9.91 2.60
C VAL A 204 -13.56 10.23 2.06
N CYS A 205 -14.42 9.22 1.98
CA CYS A 205 -15.81 9.35 1.55
C CYS A 205 -16.74 9.17 2.77
N GLY A 206 -17.17 10.26 3.40
CA GLY A 206 -18.08 10.19 4.56
C GLY A 206 -17.45 9.49 5.78
N HIS A 207 -18.07 8.39 6.25
CA HIS A 207 -17.60 7.58 7.38
C HIS A 207 -16.71 6.40 6.99
N ASP A 208 -16.39 6.27 5.71
CA ASP A 208 -15.60 5.15 5.23
C ASP A 208 -14.12 5.30 5.61
N ARG A 209 -13.42 4.16 5.66
CA ARG A 209 -11.97 4.10 5.87
C ARG A 209 -11.25 4.88 4.76
N PRO A 210 -10.20 5.67 5.06
CA PRO A 210 -9.41 6.35 4.02
C PRO A 210 -8.84 5.33 3.03
N CYS A 211 -8.97 5.64 1.74
CA CYS A 211 -8.46 4.83 0.64
C CYS A 211 -7.36 5.61 -0.10
N PRO A 212 -6.27 4.95 -0.51
CA PRO A 212 -5.23 5.60 -1.29
C PRO A 212 -5.73 5.99 -2.67
N ILE A 213 -5.35 7.19 -3.15
CA ILE A 213 -5.81 7.65 -4.47
C ILE A 213 -5.24 6.76 -5.58
N SER A 214 -4.06 6.16 -5.37
CA SER A 214 -3.43 5.20 -6.29
C SER A 214 -4.28 3.96 -6.58
N GLU A 215 -5.20 3.59 -5.68
CA GLU A 215 -6.16 2.48 -5.87
C GLU A 215 -7.45 2.91 -6.60
N THR A 216 -7.60 4.19 -6.90
CA THR A 216 -8.75 4.71 -7.63
C THR A 216 -8.73 4.20 -9.07
N ASP A 217 -9.92 3.92 -9.60
CA ASP A 217 -10.10 3.60 -11.01
C ASP A 217 -9.47 4.70 -11.90
N PRO A 218 -8.57 4.39 -12.83
CA PRO A 218 -7.92 5.39 -13.68
C PRO A 218 -8.92 6.14 -14.59
N ARG A 219 -10.17 5.67 -14.67
CA ARG A 219 -11.27 6.32 -15.39
C ARG A 219 -12.09 7.26 -14.50
N ALA A 220 -11.78 7.39 -13.22
CA ALA A 220 -12.48 8.31 -12.34
C ALA A 220 -12.12 9.75 -12.71
N THR A 221 -13.14 10.61 -12.83
CA THR A 221 -12.93 12.05 -12.99
C THR A 221 -13.08 12.76 -11.66
N TRP A 222 -12.20 13.75 -11.43
CA TRP A 222 -12.14 14.52 -10.20
C TRP A 222 -12.54 15.96 -10.47
N GLU A 223 -13.62 16.39 -9.83
CA GLU A 223 -14.14 17.76 -9.94
C GLU A 223 -13.90 18.50 -8.63
N TRP A 224 -13.19 19.62 -8.69
CA TRP A 224 -12.93 20.44 -7.51
C TRP A 224 -14.20 21.15 -7.06
N ILE A 225 -14.45 21.14 -5.75
CA ILE A 225 -15.57 21.87 -5.14
C ILE A 225 -15.02 23.12 -4.47
N ASP A 226 -15.38 24.29 -5.01
CA ASP A 226 -15.12 25.58 -4.37
C ASP A 226 -15.67 25.55 -2.93
N SER A 227 -14.78 25.73 -1.96
CA SER A 227 -15.11 25.60 -0.53
C SER A 227 -15.92 26.78 0.01
N ASP A 228 -16.30 27.74 -0.85
CA ASP A 228 -17.04 28.95 -0.49
C ASP A 228 -18.56 28.81 -0.55
N ALA A 229 -19.09 27.66 -1.00
CA ALA A 229 -20.50 27.35 -0.82
C ALA A 229 -20.72 26.85 0.62
N GLY A 230 -20.73 27.78 1.58
CA GLY A 230 -20.88 27.49 3.00
C GLY A 230 -21.96 26.46 3.29
N ASP A 231 -21.54 25.31 3.81
CA ASP A 231 -22.40 24.29 4.42
C ASP A 231 -23.03 24.90 5.70
N ALA A 232 -24.10 25.68 5.52
CA ALA A 232 -24.91 26.27 6.59
C ALA A 232 -25.99 25.30 7.11
N ASN A 233 -25.72 23.98 7.11
CA ASN A 233 -26.58 22.98 7.75
C ASN A 233 -25.70 22.03 8.54
N GLY A 234 -25.90 22.07 9.87
CA GLY A 234 -25.22 21.21 10.84
C GLY A 234 -25.73 19.77 10.88
#